data_AF-A0A831PV13-F1
#
_entry.id   AF-A0A831PV13-F1
#
_cell.length_a   1.000
_cell.length_b   1.000
_cell.length_c   1.000
_cell.angle_alpha   90.00
_cell.angle_beta   90.00
_cell.angle_gamma   90.00
#
_symmetry.space_group_name_H-M   'P 1'
#
loop_
_entity.id
_entity.type
_entity.pdbx_description
1 polymer ?
#
loop_
_entity_poly.entity_id
_entity_poly.type
_entity_poly.pdbx_seq_one_letter_code
_entity_poly.pdbx_strand_id
1 'polypeptide(L)'
;MIQTRRLTIACPQCGSRDVSYSCSPGCCFNHVCAECFTTFEPATEATGAVVRGAMPPEPLPAAADPTAACAKCESTKVYMLTDEELVCTECGAALRLVLHEIVPG
;
A
#
# COMPACT_ATOMS: atom_id res chain seq x y z
N MET A 1 2.81 -2.65 -21.89
CA MET A 1 2.07 -2.14 -20.71
C MET A 1 2.40 -3.06 -19.55
N ILE A 2 2.64 -2.51 -18.37
CA ILE A 2 3.04 -3.28 -17.18
C ILE A 2 1.81 -3.44 -16.30
N GLN A 3 1.35 -4.68 -16.13
CA GLN A 3 0.20 -4.96 -15.30
C GLN A 3 0.63 -4.95 -13.83
N THR A 4 -0.09 -4.18 -13.02
CA THR A 4 0.14 -4.14 -11.57
C THR A 4 -0.90 -5.00 -10.85
N ARG A 5 -0.71 -5.19 -9.54
CA ARG A 5 -1.67 -5.85 -8.65
C ARG A 5 -1.94 -5.00 -7.42
N ARG A 6 -3.05 -5.28 -6.72
CA ARG A 6 -3.39 -4.61 -5.46
C ARG A 6 -2.25 -4.69 -4.45
N LEU A 7 -2.13 -3.67 -3.60
CA LEU A 7 -1.18 -3.67 -2.50
C LEU A 7 -1.50 -4.83 -1.54
N THR A 8 -0.47 -5.54 -1.12
CA THR A 8 -0.53 -6.60 -0.13
C THR A 8 0.51 -6.30 0.92
N ILE A 9 0.11 -6.20 2.18
CA ILE A 9 0.99 -5.88 3.30
C ILE A 9 1.03 -7.10 4.22
N ALA A 10 2.23 -7.61 4.50
CA ALA A 10 2.40 -8.60 5.54
C ALA A 10 2.44 -7.90 6.90
N CYS A 11 1.66 -8.39 7.85
CA CYS A 11 1.69 -7.90 9.23
C CYS A 11 3.12 -8.03 9.80
N PRO A 12 3.70 -6.96 10.37
CA PRO A 12 5.06 -6.99 10.89
C PRO A 12 5.22 -7.86 12.14
N GLN A 13 4.10 -8.26 12.80
CA GLN A 13 4.12 -9.10 13.98
C GLN A 13 3.94 -10.59 13.65
N CYS A 14 2.88 -10.96 12.94
CA CYS A 14 2.56 -12.38 12.69
C CYS A 14 2.80 -12.83 11.24
N GLY A 15 3.15 -11.92 10.33
CA GLY A 15 3.36 -12.23 8.91
C GLY A 15 2.08 -12.48 8.09
N SER A 16 0.89 -12.46 8.72
CA SER A 16 -0.39 -12.60 8.00
C SER A 16 -0.57 -11.49 6.97
N ARG A 17 -1.16 -11.83 5.82
CA ARG A 17 -1.54 -10.88 4.76
C ARG A 17 -3.02 -10.47 4.83
N ASP A 18 -3.75 -10.96 5.84
CA ASP A 18 -5.12 -10.53 6.12
C ASP A 18 -5.08 -9.20 6.90
N VAL A 19 -4.93 -8.13 6.12
CA VAL A 19 -4.77 -6.75 6.58
C VAL A 19 -5.85 -5.92 5.90
N SER A 20 -6.55 -5.12 6.69
CA SER A 20 -7.63 -4.25 6.22
C SER A 20 -7.39 -2.82 6.66
N TYR A 21 -7.89 -1.87 5.85
CA TYR A 21 -7.92 -0.46 6.21
C TYR A 21 -8.87 -0.27 7.41
N SER A 22 -8.36 0.23 8.54
CA SER A 22 -9.05 0.15 9.83
C SER A 22 -9.99 1.31 10.15
N CYS A 23 -9.95 2.41 9.38
CA CYS A 23 -10.71 3.62 9.70
C CYS A 23 -11.87 3.91 8.73
N SER A 24 -12.95 4.48 9.29
CA SER A 24 -13.98 5.25 8.58
C SER A 24 -13.36 6.25 7.58
N PRO A 25 -14.06 6.64 6.49
CA PRO A 25 -13.46 7.46 5.43
C PRO A 25 -12.85 8.77 5.96
N GLY A 26 -11.53 8.94 5.81
CA GLY A 26 -10.81 10.21 6.01
C GLY A 26 -9.88 10.36 7.23
N CYS A 27 -9.63 9.33 8.04
CA CYS A 27 -9.03 9.56 9.37
C CYS A 27 -7.52 9.27 9.53
N CYS A 28 -6.94 8.16 8.99
CA CYS A 28 -5.70 7.64 9.61
C CYS A 28 -4.61 7.05 8.71
N PHE A 29 -4.88 6.57 7.49
CA PHE A 29 -4.03 5.54 6.84
C PHE A 29 -3.75 4.28 7.68
N ASN A 30 -4.33 4.13 8.85
CA ASN A 30 -4.12 3.00 9.75
C ASN A 30 -4.73 1.72 9.18
N HIS A 31 -3.99 0.62 9.28
CA HIS A 31 -4.39 -0.72 8.89
C HIS A 31 -4.32 -1.66 10.08
N VAL A 32 -5.21 -2.64 10.10
CA VAL A 32 -5.29 -3.65 11.17
C VAL A 32 -5.12 -5.05 10.58
N CYS A 33 -4.30 -5.87 11.25
CA CYS A 33 -4.21 -7.30 10.96
C CYS A 33 -5.40 -8.04 11.58
N ALA A 34 -6.11 -8.86 10.78
CA ALA A 34 -7.25 -9.64 11.26
C ALA A 34 -6.86 -10.77 12.23
N GLU A 35 -5.60 -11.24 12.17
CA GLU A 35 -5.13 -12.39 12.96
C GLU A 35 -4.63 -12.02 14.36
N CYS A 36 -3.82 -10.96 14.46
CA CYS A 36 -3.17 -10.58 15.72
C CYS A 36 -3.52 -9.17 16.19
N PHE A 37 -4.46 -8.50 15.51
CA PHE A 37 -4.93 -7.14 15.83
C PHE A 37 -3.86 -6.04 15.88
N THR A 38 -2.62 -6.35 15.46
CA THR A 38 -1.57 -5.34 15.31
C THR A 38 -2.02 -4.29 14.31
N THR A 39 -1.85 -3.04 14.68
CA THR A 39 -2.12 -1.88 13.82
C THR A 39 -0.82 -1.25 13.34
N PHE A 40 -0.87 -0.63 12.16
CA PHE A 40 0.27 0.05 11.56
C PHE A 40 -0.17 1.00 10.45
N GLU A 41 0.67 1.99 10.16
CA GLU A 41 0.45 2.96 9.10
C GLU A 41 1.43 2.71 7.93
N PRO A 42 0.94 2.22 6.77
CA PRO A 42 1.76 2.12 5.58
C PRO A 42 1.97 3.50 4.94
N ALA A 43 3.23 3.85 4.76
CA ALA A 43 3.67 4.97 3.96
C ALA A 43 4.54 4.48 2.80
N THR A 44 4.90 5.39 1.91
CA THR A 44 5.81 5.09 0.82
C THR A 44 7.03 5.99 0.84
N GLU A 45 8.14 5.48 0.32
CA GLU A 45 9.35 6.25 0.03
C GLU A 45 9.61 6.24 -1.47
N ALA A 46 9.96 7.39 -2.04
CA ALA A 46 10.35 7.48 -3.44
C ALA A 46 11.75 6.91 -3.65
N THR A 47 11.88 5.96 -4.57
CA THR A 47 13.18 5.37 -4.92
C THR A 47 14.03 6.29 -5.81
N GLY A 48 13.44 7.38 -6.33
CA GLY A 48 14.03 8.25 -7.35
C GLY A 48 13.80 7.78 -8.79
N ALA A 49 13.38 6.52 -9.00
CA ALA A 49 13.08 5.99 -10.32
C ALA A 49 11.64 6.30 -10.78
N VAL A 50 11.43 6.22 -12.10
CA VAL A 50 10.13 6.41 -12.76
C VAL A 50 9.83 5.22 -13.65
N VAL A 51 8.66 4.62 -13.45
CA VAL A 51 8.13 3.51 -14.24
C VAL A 51 7.03 4.05 -15.16
N ARG A 52 7.19 3.82 -16.46
CA ARG A 52 6.21 4.25 -17.47
C ARG A 52 5.35 3.08 -17.93
N GLY A 53 4.07 3.36 -18.20
CA GLY A 53 3.14 2.38 -18.74
C GLY A 53 2.66 1.32 -17.74
N ALA A 54 2.81 1.58 -16.43
CA ALA A 54 2.14 0.82 -15.39
C ALA A 54 0.65 1.16 -15.37
N MET A 55 -0.19 0.14 -15.35
CA MET A 55 -1.65 0.29 -15.32
C MET A 55 -2.21 -0.19 -13.97
N PRO A 56 -3.29 0.45 -13.45
CA PRO A 56 -4.02 -0.09 -12.30
C PRO A 56 -4.46 -1.54 -12.54
N PRO A 57 -4.62 -2.35 -11.49
CA PRO A 57 -5.20 -3.69 -11.63
C PRO A 57 -6.67 -3.61 -12.04
N GLU A 58 -7.13 -4.67 -12.72
CA GLU A 58 -8.54 -4.89 -13.01
C GLU A 58 -8.99 -6.22 -12.37
N PRO A 59 -10.03 -6.22 -11.51
CA PRO A 59 -10.76 -5.06 -11.01
C PRO A 59 -9.90 -4.15 -10.10
N LEU A 60 -10.36 -2.91 -9.90
CA LEU A 60 -9.75 -2.02 -8.91
C LEU A 60 -9.90 -2.59 -7.49
N PRO A 61 -8.97 -2.29 -6.57
CA PRO A 61 -9.08 -2.70 -5.17
C PRO A 61 -10.35 -2.13 -4.52
N ALA A 62 -10.92 -2.90 -3.60
CA ALA A 62 -12.06 -2.47 -2.79
C ALA A 62 -11.63 -1.39 -1.79
N ALA A 63 -12.59 -0.62 -1.27
CA ALA A 63 -12.30 0.46 -0.33
C ALA A 63 -11.64 0.00 0.99
N ALA A 64 -11.79 -1.28 1.36
CA ALA A 64 -11.19 -1.89 2.54
C ALA A 64 -9.82 -2.54 2.26
N ASP A 65 -9.43 -2.68 0.99
CA ASP A 65 -8.14 -3.24 0.63
C ASP A 65 -7.00 -2.31 1.10
N PRO A 66 -5.82 -2.88 1.42
CA PRO A 66 -4.67 -2.07 1.80
C PRO A 66 -4.28 -1.01 0.76
N THR A 67 -3.89 0.16 1.24
CA THR A 67 -3.42 1.28 0.39
C THR A 67 -2.39 2.14 1.12
N ALA A 68 -1.65 2.95 0.38
CA ALA A 68 -0.71 3.94 0.91
C ALA A 68 -0.67 5.16 -0.02
N ALA A 69 -0.39 6.35 0.53
CA ALA A 69 -0.19 7.55 -0.26
C ALA A 69 1.16 7.52 -0.99
N CYS A 70 1.19 8.01 -2.23
CA CYS A 70 2.43 8.19 -2.98
C CYS A 70 3.28 9.31 -2.37
N ALA A 71 4.54 9.00 -2.02
CA ALA A 71 5.51 9.96 -1.48
C ALA A 71 5.80 11.19 -2.37
N LYS A 72 5.45 11.12 -3.66
CA LYS A 72 5.74 12.17 -4.65
C LYS A 72 4.54 13.07 -4.97
N CYS A 73 3.34 12.51 -5.04
CA CYS A 73 2.16 13.23 -5.49
C CYS A 73 0.91 12.99 -4.62
N GLU A 74 1.05 12.30 -3.49
CA GLU A 74 0.01 12.04 -2.48
C GLU A 74 -1.20 11.21 -2.96
N SER A 75 -1.24 10.84 -4.24
CA SER A 75 -2.25 9.94 -4.79
C SER A 75 -2.20 8.56 -4.12
N THR A 76 -3.37 7.96 -3.87
CA THR A 76 -3.54 6.59 -3.36
C THR A 76 -3.55 5.53 -4.47
N LYS A 77 -3.32 5.92 -5.74
CA LYS A 77 -3.18 4.99 -6.89
C LYS A 77 -1.82 4.30 -6.88
N VAL A 78 -1.47 3.68 -5.76
CA VAL A 78 -0.21 2.96 -5.53
C VAL A 78 -0.49 1.45 -5.59
N TYR A 79 0.26 0.76 -6.44
CA TYR A 79 0.06 -0.66 -6.72
C TYR A 79 1.40 -1.40 -6.75
N MET A 80 1.35 -2.73 -6.64
CA MET A 80 2.54 -3.58 -6.65
C MET A 80 2.98 -3.92 -8.07
N LEU A 81 4.27 -3.72 -8.36
CA LEU A 81 4.96 -4.29 -9.52
C LEU A 81 5.49 -5.68 -9.19
N THR A 82 6.14 -5.81 -8.03
CA THR A 82 6.68 -7.06 -7.47
C THR A 82 6.27 -7.14 -6.00
N ASP A 83 6.82 -8.06 -5.21
CA ASP A 83 6.56 -8.09 -3.75
C ASP A 83 7.26 -6.94 -2.99
N GLU A 84 8.32 -6.36 -3.56
CA GLU A 84 9.14 -5.34 -2.91
C GLU A 84 9.01 -3.95 -3.55
N GLU A 85 8.48 -3.89 -4.77
CA GLU A 85 8.40 -2.66 -5.55
C GLU A 85 6.96 -2.22 -5.77
N LEU A 86 6.72 -0.95 -5.45
CA LEU A 86 5.46 -0.28 -5.67
C LEU A 86 5.60 0.75 -6.80
N VAL A 87 4.48 1.08 -7.44
CA VAL A 87 4.39 2.15 -8.44
C VAL A 87 3.13 2.96 -8.22
N CYS A 88 3.27 4.28 -8.31
CA CYS A 88 2.11 5.16 -8.45
C CYS A 88 1.70 5.22 -9.93
N THR A 89 0.52 4.74 -10.29
CA THR A 89 0.06 4.81 -11.70
C THR A 89 -0.44 6.20 -12.10
N GLU A 90 -0.53 7.15 -11.16
CA GLU A 90 -0.85 8.55 -11.45
C GLU A 90 0.38 9.31 -11.96
N CYS A 91 1.51 9.25 -11.23
CA CYS A 91 2.72 10.01 -11.57
C CYS A 91 3.90 9.16 -12.09
N GLY A 92 3.75 7.84 -12.09
CA GLY A 92 4.78 6.87 -12.51
C GLY A 92 5.93 6.69 -11.51
N ALA A 93 5.88 7.27 -10.31
CA ALA A 93 6.96 7.11 -9.34
C ALA A 93 7.11 5.65 -8.91
N ALA A 94 8.36 5.15 -8.91
CA ALA A 94 8.70 3.89 -8.26
C ALA A 94 8.91 4.13 -6.76
N LEU A 95 8.27 3.30 -5.95
CA LEU A 95 8.11 3.49 -4.52
C LEU A 95 8.50 2.22 -3.77
N ARG A 96 8.87 2.36 -2.49
CA ARG A 96 8.99 1.26 -1.53
C ARG A 96 7.98 1.45 -0.41
N LEU A 97 7.47 0.35 0.12
CA LEU A 97 6.60 0.36 1.28
C LEU A 97 7.42 0.49 2.56
N VAL A 98 6.98 1.37 3.46
CA VAL A 98 7.48 1.46 4.83
C VAL A 98 6.30 1.43 5.79
N LEU A 99 6.48 0.85 6.97
CA LEU A 99 5.44 0.78 8.00
C LEU A 99 5.85 1.65 9.20
N HIS A 100 4.93 2.50 9.63
CA HIS A 100 5.05 3.38 10.78
C HIS A 100 4.01 3.03 11.85
N GLU A 101 4.18 3.64 13.03
CA GLU A 101 3.23 3.56 14.14
C GLU A 101 2.75 2.12 14.45
N ILE A 102 3.67 1.16 14.44
CA ILE A 102 3.34 -0.24 14.68
C ILE A 102 2.96 -0.41 16.16
N VAL A 103 1.69 -0.70 16.42
CA VAL A 103 1.18 -1.00 17.76
C VAL A 103 0.76 -2.47 17.81
N PRO A 104 1.46 -3.31 18.60
CA PRO A 104 1.08 -4.71 18.80
C PRO A 104 -0.34 -4.84 19.37
N GLY A 105 -1.06 -5.88 18.94
CA GLY A 105 -2.37 -6.25 19.45
C GLY A 105 -2.33 -7.19 20.65
#